data_AF-A0A485CMZ6-F1
#
_entry.id   AF-A0A485CMZ6-F1
#
_cell.length_a   1.000
_cell.length_b   1.000
_cell.length_c   1.000
_cell.angle_alpha   90.00
_cell.angle_beta   90.00
_cell.angle_gamma   90.00
#
_symmetry.space_group_name_H-M   'P 1'
#
loop_
_entity.id
_entity.type
_entity.pdbx_description
1 polymer ?
#
loop_
_entity_poly.entity_id
_entity_poly.type
_entity_poly.pdbx_seq_one_letter_code
_entity_poly.pdbx_strand_id
1 'polypeptide(L)'
;MSEHSTFSSVLTSRERTAVPAKSLSFVEGVSMIVGTNIGAGVLSIAYASSKAGFLPLLFWLVVVGSLTTITMLYVAESTLRTRKHLQLSGLSHRYVGRFGALMMFLSVCVNSIGALTAYMTGSGKLLHSLFGISPALGSALFFIPAAGVLYLG
;
A
#
# COMPACT_ATOMS: atom_id res chain seq x y z
N MET A 1 -22.23 -47.02 7.93
CA MET A 1 -22.85 -45.92 7.16
C MET A 1 -23.07 -44.77 8.11
N SER A 2 -22.60 -43.57 7.76
CA SER A 2 -22.78 -42.25 8.42
C SER A 2 -21.90 -41.88 9.64
N GLU A 3 -20.60 -41.74 9.42
CA GLU A 3 -19.76 -40.77 10.15
C GLU A 3 -19.58 -39.53 9.26
N HIS A 4 -20.45 -38.52 9.33
CA HIS A 4 -20.24 -37.31 8.51
C HIS A 4 -20.89 -36.01 9.03
N SER A 5 -21.17 -35.89 10.33
CA SER A 5 -21.86 -34.70 10.87
C SER A 5 -21.00 -33.82 11.79
N THR A 6 -19.79 -34.25 12.16
CA THR A 6 -19.01 -33.57 13.22
C THR A 6 -17.97 -32.56 12.70
N PHE A 7 -17.79 -32.41 11.38
CA PHE A 7 -16.67 -31.62 10.83
C PHE A 7 -17.02 -30.17 10.42
N SER A 8 -18.31 -29.76 10.47
CA SER A 8 -18.71 -28.46 9.90
C SER A 8 -18.67 -27.28 10.89
N SER A 9 -18.63 -27.52 12.20
CA SER A 9 -18.62 -26.44 13.21
C SER A 9 -17.23 -25.90 13.54
N VAL A 10 -16.15 -26.58 13.15
CA VAL A 10 -14.76 -26.20 13.53
C VAL A 10 -14.16 -25.14 12.59
N LEU A 11 -14.73 -24.93 11.40
CA LEU A 11 -14.18 -23.98 10.41
C LEU A 11 -14.80 -22.57 10.43
N THR A 12 -15.87 -22.35 11.20
CA THR A 12 -16.61 -21.06 11.18
C THR A 12 -16.31 -20.15 12.39
N SER A 13 -15.45 -20.59 13.31
CA SER A 13 -15.04 -19.78 14.47
C SER A 13 -13.52 -19.69 14.60
N ARG A 14 -12.81 -19.46 13.49
CA ARG A 14 -11.63 -18.58 13.57
C ARG A 14 -12.15 -17.15 13.61
N GLU A 15 -12.75 -16.84 14.75
CA GLU A 15 -12.81 -15.48 15.28
C GLU A 15 -11.38 -14.97 15.18
N ARG A 16 -11.11 -14.22 14.12
CA ARG A 16 -9.86 -13.51 13.92
C ARG A 16 -9.90 -12.43 14.99
N THR A 17 -9.58 -12.83 16.22
CA THR A 17 -9.36 -11.97 17.37
C THR A 17 -8.35 -10.97 16.86
N ALA A 18 -8.85 -9.79 16.50
CA ALA A 18 -8.02 -8.69 16.09
C ALA A 18 -7.09 -8.48 17.28
N VAL A 19 -5.81 -8.75 17.07
CA VAL A 19 -4.75 -8.49 18.05
C VAL A 19 -5.05 -7.13 18.67
N PRO A 20 -5.14 -7.03 20.01
CA PRO A 20 -5.60 -5.81 20.67
C PRO A 20 -4.80 -4.65 20.11
N ALA A 21 -5.49 -3.76 19.39
CA ALA A 21 -4.86 -2.66 18.68
C ALA A 21 -4.16 -1.80 19.72
N LYS A 22 -2.82 -1.88 19.76
CA LYS A 22 -2.02 -0.98 20.58
C LYS A 22 -2.43 0.44 20.18
N SER A 23 -2.84 1.25 21.16
CA SER A 23 -3.18 2.65 20.92
C SER A 23 -1.90 3.34 20.45
N LEU A 24 -1.85 3.68 19.16
CA LEU A 24 -0.75 4.44 18.60
C LEU A 24 -0.84 5.88 19.12
N SER A 25 0.29 6.40 19.60
CA SER A 25 0.44 7.84 19.81
C SER A 25 0.26 8.58 18.49
N PHE A 26 -0.13 9.86 18.56
CA PHE A 26 -0.26 10.71 17.37
C PHE A 26 1.02 10.69 16.52
N VAL A 27 2.19 10.75 17.15
CA VAL A 27 3.49 10.71 16.46
C VAL A 27 3.74 9.36 15.79
N GLU A 28 3.37 8.25 16.45
CA GLU A 28 3.47 6.91 15.85
C GLU A 28 2.57 6.80 14.62
N GLY A 29 1.32 7.29 14.70
CA GLY A 29 0.39 7.32 13.58
C GLY A 29 0.89 8.18 12.40
N VAL A 30 1.39 9.39 12.69
CA VAL A 30 1.99 10.27 11.66
C VAL A 30 3.20 9.60 11.02
N SER A 31 4.08 8.99 11.82
CA SER A 31 5.27 8.31 11.32
C SER A 31 4.91 7.13 10.40
N MET A 32 3.86 6.37 10.72
CA MET A 32 3.36 5.27 9.89
C MET A 32 2.81 5.79 8.54
N ILE A 33 2.03 6.87 8.56
CA ILE A 33 1.48 7.47 7.34
C ILE A 33 2.61 8.05 6.48
N VAL A 34 3.53 8.83 7.06
CA VAL A 34 4.64 9.42 6.32
C VAL A 34 5.56 8.34 5.75
N GLY A 35 5.90 7.33 6.54
CA GLY A 35 6.78 6.24 6.12
C GLY A 35 6.20 5.36 5.01
N THR A 36 4.87 5.23 4.93
CA THR A 36 4.19 4.47 3.85
C THR A 36 3.94 5.30 2.59
N ASN A 37 3.93 6.63 2.70
CA ASN A 37 3.74 7.52 1.55
C ASN A 37 5.07 7.97 0.91
N ILE A 38 6.14 8.10 1.68
CA ILE A 38 7.48 8.39 1.14
C ILE A 38 8.06 7.11 0.54
N GLY A 39 8.39 7.15 -0.75
CA GLY A 39 8.87 6.00 -1.48
C GLY A 39 9.57 6.34 -2.79
N ALA A 40 9.71 5.35 -3.67
CA ALA A 40 10.38 5.50 -4.98
C ALA A 40 9.73 6.57 -5.89
N GLY A 41 8.48 6.96 -5.61
CA GLY A 41 7.77 8.03 -6.32
C GLY A 41 8.47 9.39 -6.24
N VAL A 42 9.14 9.70 -5.13
CA VAL A 42 9.84 10.99 -4.95
C VAL A 42 10.97 11.17 -5.98
N LEU A 43 11.70 10.10 -6.28
CA LEU A 43 12.74 10.10 -7.31
C LEU A 43 12.14 10.31 -8.72
N SER A 44 10.92 9.82 -8.94
CA SER A 44 10.21 9.99 -10.21
C SER A 44 9.79 11.44 -10.44
N ILE A 45 9.42 12.17 -9.37
CA ILE A 45 9.10 13.61 -9.44
C ILE A 45 10.33 14.42 -9.87
N ALA A 46 11.50 14.15 -9.27
CA ALA A 46 12.75 14.80 -9.65
C ALA A 46 13.13 14.51 -11.11
N TYR A 47 12.99 13.24 -11.54
CA TYR A 47 13.22 12.85 -12.92
C TYR A 47 12.25 13.55 -13.90
N ALA A 48 10.96 13.58 -13.59
CA ALA A 48 9.94 14.28 -14.39
C ALA A 48 10.23 15.78 -14.47
N SER A 49 10.63 16.41 -13.35
CA SER A 49 11.03 17.82 -13.30
C SER A 49 12.18 18.14 -14.25
N SER A 50 13.17 17.25 -14.34
CA SER A 50 14.35 17.44 -15.20
C SER A 50 14.01 17.42 -16.69
N LYS A 51 12.89 16.78 -17.07
CA LYS A 51 12.43 16.63 -18.46
C LYS A 51 11.35 17.64 -18.83
N ALA A 52 10.38 17.89 -17.95
CA ALA A 52 9.21 18.74 -18.21
C ALA A 52 9.39 20.19 -17.73
N GLY A 53 10.37 20.47 -16.88
CA GLY A 53 10.58 21.78 -16.27
C GLY A 53 9.79 21.98 -14.97
N PHE A 54 10.16 23.01 -14.21
CA PHE A 54 9.65 23.26 -12.86
C PHE A 54 8.19 23.71 -12.84
N LEU A 55 7.78 24.65 -13.71
CA LEU A 55 6.43 25.22 -13.71
C LEU A 55 5.33 24.17 -13.97
N PRO A 56 5.43 23.32 -15.01
CA PRO A 56 4.44 22.27 -15.24
C PRO A 56 4.37 21.26 -14.11
N LEU A 57 5.52 20.91 -13.52
CA LEU A 57 5.58 20.02 -12.37
C LEU A 57 4.87 20.63 -11.15
N LEU A 58 5.17 21.87 -10.82
CA LEU A 58 4.57 22.56 -9.68
C LEU A 58 3.05 22.66 -9.83
N PHE A 59 2.58 23.02 -11.02
CA PHE A 59 1.15 23.07 -11.32
C PHE A 59 0.47 21.71 -11.06
N TRP A 60 1.01 20.63 -11.63
CA TRP A 60 0.43 19.30 -11.44
C TRP A 60 0.58 18.79 -10.01
N LEU A 61 1.67 19.12 -9.31
CA LEU A 61 1.87 18.77 -7.92
C LEU A 61 0.80 19.40 -7.02
N VAL A 62 0.46 20.67 -7.25
CA VAL A 62 -0.58 21.37 -6.50
C VAL A 62 -1.96 20.79 -6.79
N VAL A 63 -2.28 20.53 -8.07
CA VAL A 63 -3.59 19.98 -8.48
C VAL A 63 -3.78 18.58 -7.92
N VAL A 64 -2.84 17.67 -8.16
CA VAL A 64 -2.91 16.28 -7.70
C VAL A 64 -2.84 16.23 -6.19
N GLY A 65 -1.95 16.98 -5.55
CA GLY A 65 -1.82 17.04 -4.10
C GLY A 65 -3.12 17.50 -3.42
N SER A 66 -3.79 18.50 -3.99
CA SER A 66 -5.09 18.97 -3.48
C SER A 66 -6.18 17.90 -3.63
N LEU A 67 -6.30 17.29 -4.80
CA LEU A 67 -7.27 16.21 -5.05
C LEU A 67 -7.04 15.00 -4.13
N THR A 68 -5.79 14.57 -3.96
CA THR A 68 -5.43 13.46 -3.08
C THR A 68 -5.75 13.78 -1.62
N THR A 69 -5.47 15.00 -1.18
CA THR A 69 -5.79 15.44 0.19
C THR A 69 -7.28 15.38 0.46
N ILE A 70 -8.10 15.95 -0.43
CA ILE A 70 -9.57 15.93 -0.31
C ILE A 70 -10.07 14.47 -0.27
N THR A 71 -9.57 13.63 -1.16
CA THR A 71 -9.96 12.20 -1.22
C THR A 71 -9.59 11.47 0.09
N MET A 72 -8.41 11.73 0.64
CA MET A 72 -7.95 11.10 1.87
C MET A 72 -8.78 11.55 3.09
N LEU A 73 -9.25 12.80 3.12
CA LEU A 73 -10.16 13.30 4.15
C LEU A 73 -11.52 12.57 4.10
N TYR A 74 -12.09 12.33 2.92
CA TYR A 74 -13.31 11.52 2.79
C TYR A 74 -13.11 10.07 3.24
N VAL A 75 -11.96 9.47 2.94
CA VAL A 75 -11.62 8.12 3.41
C VAL A 75 -11.45 8.11 4.94
N ALA A 76 -10.83 9.14 5.52
CA ALA A 76 -10.67 9.27 6.96
C ALA A 76 -12.02 9.42 7.67
N GLU A 77 -12.92 10.27 7.16
CA GLU A 77 -14.25 10.48 7.72
C GLU A 77 -15.09 9.19 7.66
N SER A 78 -15.12 8.52 6.51
CA SER A 78 -15.84 7.25 6.34
C SER A 78 -15.29 6.14 7.24
N THR A 79 -13.97 6.10 7.46
CA THR A 79 -13.34 5.16 8.41
C THR A 79 -13.75 5.47 9.84
N LEU A 80 -13.67 6.74 10.26
CA LEU A 80 -14.05 7.18 11.61
C LEU A 80 -15.54 6.93 11.91
N ARG A 81 -16.43 7.12 10.92
CA ARG A 81 -17.87 6.89 11.05
C ARG A 81 -18.22 5.41 11.16
N THR A 82 -17.45 4.55 10.52
CA THR A 82 -17.73 3.10 10.45
C THR A 82 -17.33 2.36 11.73
N ARG A 83 -16.36 2.90 12.50
CA ARG A 83 -15.85 2.36 13.79
C ARG A 83 -15.51 0.86 13.74
N LYS A 84 -15.20 0.33 12.56
CA LYS A 84 -14.77 -1.05 12.33
C LYS A 84 -13.48 -1.04 11.51
N HIS A 85 -12.55 -1.93 11.84
CA HIS A 85 -11.33 -2.14 11.06
C HIS A 85 -11.67 -2.86 9.75
N LEU A 86 -12.05 -2.09 8.73
CA LEU A 86 -12.26 -2.59 7.37
C LEU A 86 -11.11 -2.13 6.48
N GLN A 87 -10.63 -3.03 5.62
CA GLN A 87 -9.76 -2.64 4.51
C GLN A 87 -10.51 -1.70 3.55
N LEU A 88 -9.77 -0.97 2.69
CA LEU A 88 -10.35 -0.04 1.72
C LEU A 88 -11.45 -0.71 0.86
N SER A 89 -11.22 -1.96 0.43
CA SER A 89 -12.20 -2.77 -0.31
C SER A 89 -13.45 -3.12 0.51
N GLY A 90 -13.30 -3.38 1.82
CA GLY A 90 -14.41 -3.62 2.73
C GLY A 90 -15.21 -2.35 3.04
N LEU A 91 -14.54 -1.20 3.10
CA LEU A 91 -15.17 0.11 3.22
C LEU A 91 -15.97 0.43 1.95
N SER A 92 -15.37 0.20 0.78
CA SER A 92 -16.03 0.35 -0.52
C SER A 92 -17.24 -0.58 -0.67
N HIS A 93 -17.15 -1.83 -0.20
CA HIS A 93 -18.30 -2.74 -0.17
C HIS A 93 -19.48 -2.16 0.62
N ARG A 94 -19.21 -1.49 1.75
CA ARG A 94 -20.25 -0.93 2.62
C ARG A 94 -20.92 0.32 2.04
N TYR A 95 -20.16 1.19 1.38
CA TYR A 95 -20.67 2.49 0.90
C TYR A 95 -21.07 2.49 -0.59
N VAL A 96 -20.42 1.68 -1.42
CA VAL A 96 -20.64 1.62 -2.89
C VAL A 96 -21.27 0.28 -3.32
N GLY A 97 -21.12 -0.76 -2.50
CA GLY A 97 -21.62 -2.10 -2.79
C GLY A 97 -20.56 -3.01 -3.41
N ARG A 98 -21.02 -4.19 -3.86
CA ARG A 98 -20.13 -5.29 -4.26
C ARG A 98 -19.27 -5.00 -5.50
N PHE A 99 -19.80 -4.20 -6.43
CA PHE A 99 -19.04 -3.74 -7.60
C PHE A 99 -17.90 -2.78 -7.19
N GLY A 100 -18.18 -1.82 -6.30
CA GLY A 100 -17.17 -0.90 -5.79
C GLY A 100 -16.06 -1.63 -5.02
N ALA A 101 -16.42 -2.66 -4.26
CA ALA A 101 -15.46 -3.50 -3.56
C ALA A 101 -14.50 -4.22 -4.53
N LEU A 102 -15.04 -4.76 -5.63
CA LEU A 102 -14.26 -5.44 -6.66
C LEU A 102 -13.31 -4.48 -7.38
N MET A 103 -13.80 -3.31 -7.79
CA MET A 103 -12.99 -2.28 -8.44
C MET A 103 -11.86 -1.80 -7.52
N MET A 104 -12.16 -1.57 -6.24
CA MET A 104 -11.16 -1.16 -5.26
C MET A 104 -10.13 -2.26 -5.00
N PHE A 105 -10.56 -3.51 -4.89
CA PHE A 105 -9.65 -4.65 -4.77
C PHE A 105 -8.71 -4.75 -5.98
N LEU A 106 -9.25 -4.65 -7.20
CA LEU A 106 -8.46 -4.69 -8.42
C LEU A 106 -7.46 -3.52 -8.49
N SER A 107 -7.90 -2.31 -8.11
CA SER A 107 -7.03 -1.13 -8.03
C SER A 107 -5.86 -1.34 -7.07
N VAL A 108 -6.11 -1.92 -5.89
CA VAL A 108 -5.05 -2.22 -4.91
C VAL A 108 -4.08 -3.28 -5.43
N CYS A 109 -4.57 -4.30 -6.15
CA CYS A 109 -3.73 -5.31 -6.78
C CYS A 109 -2.82 -4.69 -7.86
N VAL A 110 -3.39 -3.91 -8.77
CA VAL A 110 -2.63 -3.23 -9.84
C VAL A 110 -1.59 -2.27 -9.25
N ASN A 111 -1.98 -1.48 -8.25
CA ASN A 111 -1.07 -0.58 -7.55
C ASN A 111 0.08 -1.34 -6.89
N SER A 112 -0.21 -2.46 -6.21
CA SER A 112 0.82 -3.27 -5.54
C SER A 112 1.81 -3.87 -6.53
N ILE A 113 1.33 -4.43 -7.65
CA ILE A 113 2.19 -5.01 -8.69
C ILE A 113 3.05 -3.92 -9.35
N GLY A 114 2.44 -2.77 -9.68
CA GLY A 114 3.13 -1.63 -10.26
C GLY A 114 4.20 -1.06 -9.33
N ALA A 115 3.86 -0.87 -8.05
CA ALA A 115 4.79 -0.41 -7.04
C ALA A 115 5.95 -1.39 -6.87
N LEU A 116 5.69 -2.70 -6.71
CA LEU A 116 6.74 -3.70 -6.55
C LEU A 116 7.69 -3.74 -7.75
N THR A 117 7.14 -3.64 -8.96
CA THR A 117 7.93 -3.59 -10.20
C THR A 117 8.80 -2.33 -10.26
N ALA A 118 8.24 -1.17 -9.89
CA ALA A 118 8.96 0.09 -9.82
C ALA A 118 10.07 0.06 -8.76
N TYR A 119 9.80 -0.52 -7.59
CA TYR A 119 10.79 -0.70 -6.54
C TYR A 119 11.93 -1.61 -6.98
N MET A 120 11.63 -2.74 -7.62
CA MET A 120 12.65 -3.69 -8.10
C MET A 120 13.53 -3.05 -9.18
N THR A 121 12.92 -2.44 -10.19
CA THR A 121 13.65 -1.84 -11.31
C THR A 121 14.40 -0.58 -10.89
N GLY A 122 13.79 0.24 -10.04
CA GLY A 122 14.37 1.48 -9.53
C GLY A 122 15.57 1.19 -8.64
N SER A 123 15.44 0.30 -7.65
CA SER A 123 16.55 -0.06 -6.76
C SER A 123 17.70 -0.72 -7.53
N GLY A 124 17.42 -1.62 -8.48
CA GLY A 124 18.46 -2.24 -9.32
C GLY A 124 19.28 -1.23 -10.11
N LYS A 125 18.63 -0.22 -10.71
CA LYS A 125 19.32 0.87 -11.44
C LYS A 125 20.11 1.80 -10.51
N LEU A 126 19.56 2.12 -9.35
CA LEU A 126 20.24 2.94 -8.34
C LEU A 126 21.49 2.23 -7.82
N LEU A 127 21.39 0.95 -7.45
CA LEU A 127 22.51 0.17 -6.94
C LEU A 127 23.58 -0.08 -8.01
N HIS A 128 23.18 -0.29 -9.26
CA HIS A 128 24.11 -0.32 -10.39
C HIS A 128 24.88 1.00 -10.52
N SER A 129 24.20 2.15 -10.40
CA SER A 129 24.82 3.47 -10.53
C SER A 129 25.77 3.80 -9.36
N LEU A 130 25.51 3.26 -8.16
CA LEU A 130 26.31 3.52 -6.96
C LEU A 130 27.50 2.56 -6.82
N PHE A 131 27.32 1.27 -7.12
CA PHE A 131 28.31 0.23 -6.85
C PHE A 131 28.86 -0.44 -8.12
N GLY A 132 28.36 -0.09 -9.31
CA GLY A 132 28.77 -0.69 -10.59
C GLY A 132 28.34 -2.16 -10.78
N ILE A 133 27.58 -2.73 -9.84
CA ILE A 133 27.12 -4.12 -9.89
C ILE A 133 26.01 -4.34 -10.92
N SER A 134 25.79 -5.58 -11.38
CA SER A 134 24.73 -5.84 -12.36
C SER A 134 23.34 -5.47 -11.81
N PRO A 135 22.44 -4.89 -12.63
CA PRO A 135 21.10 -4.50 -12.18
C PRO A 135 20.27 -5.66 -11.62
N ALA A 136 20.48 -6.88 -12.13
CA ALA A 136 19.83 -8.09 -11.62
C ALA A 136 20.29 -8.41 -10.19
N LEU A 137 21.59 -8.25 -9.93
CA LEU A 137 22.19 -8.47 -8.60
C LEU A 137 21.77 -7.37 -7.62
N GLY A 138 21.68 -6.12 -8.07
CA GLY A 138 21.18 -5.01 -7.26
C GLY A 138 19.70 -5.16 -6.88
N SER A 139 18.89 -5.65 -7.81
CA SER A 139 17.48 -5.99 -7.56
C SER A 139 17.34 -7.14 -6.55
N ALA A 140 18.14 -8.21 -6.71
CA ALA A 140 18.16 -9.35 -5.79
C ALA A 140 18.61 -8.94 -4.38
N LEU A 141 19.63 -8.09 -4.26
CA LEU A 141 20.14 -7.62 -2.97
C LEU A 141 19.11 -6.76 -2.23
N PHE A 142 18.24 -6.06 -2.95
CA PHE A 142 17.11 -5.33 -2.36
C PHE A 142 15.94 -6.28 -2.01
N PHE A 143 15.72 -7.34 -2.80
CA PHE A 143 14.63 -8.29 -2.62
C PHE A 143 14.83 -9.25 -1.43
N ILE A 144 16.03 -9.82 -1.26
CA ILE A 144 16.32 -10.82 -0.22
C ILE A 144 15.95 -10.35 1.20
N PRO A 145 16.41 -9.17 1.67
CA PRO A 145 16.02 -8.68 3.00
C PRO A 145 14.53 -8.34 3.08
N ALA A 146 13.94 -7.78 2.02
CA ALA A 146 12.51 -7.47 1.99
C ALA A 146 11.64 -8.73 2.09
N ALA A 147 12.01 -9.80 1.38
CA ALA A 147 11.36 -11.10 1.46
C ALA A 147 11.56 -11.75 2.83
N GLY A 148 12.74 -11.59 3.45
CA GLY A 148 13.02 -12.05 4.80
C GLY A 148 12.11 -11.40 5.85
N VAL A 149 11.93 -10.08 5.78
CA VAL A 149 11.00 -9.36 6.66
C VAL A 149 9.56 -9.83 6.42
N LEU A 150 9.16 -10.03 5.17
CA LEU A 150 7.81 -10.49 4.84
C LEU A 150 7.52 -11.93 5.29
N TYR A 151 8.55 -12.78 5.37
CA TYR A 151 8.42 -14.15 5.83
C TYR A 151 8.35 -14.27 7.36
N LEU A 152 9.05 -13.38 8.08
CA LEU A 152 9.16 -13.40 9.54
C LEU A 152 8.14 -12.51 10.26
N GLY A 153 7.52 -11.55 9.56
CA GLY A 153 6.48 -10.64 10.07
C GLY A 153 5.07 -11.14 9.78
#